data_AF-A0A1V1W324-F1
#
_entry.id   AF-A0A1V1W324-F1
#
_cell.length_a   1.000
_cell.length_b   1.000
_cell.length_c   1.000
_cell.angle_alpha   90.00
_cell.angle_beta   90.00
_cell.angle_gamma   90.00
#
_symmetry.space_group_name_H-M   'P 1'
#
loop_
_entity.id
_entity.type
_entity.pdbx_description
1 polymer ?
#
loop_
_entity_poly.entity_id
_entity_poly.type
_entity_poly.pdbx_seq_one_letter_code
_entity_poly.pdbx_strand_id
1 'polypeptide(L)'
;MPDESALEHLIGAYLNQDQSLVYPDLMAGVDDFARDEPDLAAALPSEIDDVLASHMSEADLVALMRRLGAGFMPGEGGYRGRLTEIADRVRAATS
;
A
#
# COMPACT_ATOMS: atom_id res chain seq x y z
N MET A 1 7.07 -6.52 -20.26
CA MET A 1 7.31 -6.66 -18.80
C MET A 1 5.95 -6.98 -18.20
N PRO A 2 5.82 -7.75 -17.12
CA PRO A 2 4.55 -7.72 -16.40
C PRO A 2 4.29 -6.25 -16.04
N ASP A 3 3.07 -5.77 -16.29
CA ASP A 3 2.66 -4.43 -15.89
C ASP A 3 2.81 -4.34 -14.35
N GLU A 4 3.44 -3.27 -13.85
CA GLU A 4 3.63 -3.04 -12.41
C GLU A 4 2.26 -2.91 -11.73
N SER A 5 2.07 -3.58 -10.60
CA SER A 5 0.80 -3.53 -9.88
C SER A 5 0.62 -2.21 -9.12
N ALA A 6 -0.62 -1.85 -8.76
CA ALA A 6 -0.86 -0.61 -8.02
C ALA A 6 -0.23 -0.66 -6.62
N LEU A 7 -0.25 -1.83 -5.97
CA LEU A 7 0.40 -2.01 -4.67
C LEU A 7 1.93 -1.94 -4.78
N GLU A 8 2.51 -2.53 -5.83
CA GLU A 8 3.95 -2.44 -6.11
C GLU A 8 4.37 -0.99 -6.35
N HIS A 9 3.61 -0.26 -7.16
CA HIS A 9 3.88 1.14 -7.47
C HIS A 9 3.76 2.05 -6.24
N LEU A 10 2.66 1.92 -5.47
CA LEU A 10 2.48 2.68 -4.22
C LEU A 10 3.67 2.49 -3.28
N ILE A 11 4.07 1.23 -3.05
CA ILE A 11 5.13 0.93 -2.09
C ILE A 11 6.50 1.37 -2.62
N GLY A 12 6.80 1.12 -3.89
CA GLY A 12 8.08 1.46 -4.49
C GLY A 12 8.30 2.98 -4.62
N ALA A 13 7.28 3.70 -5.07
CA ALA A 13 7.40 5.12 -5.39
C ALA A 13 7.07 6.06 -4.21
N TYR A 14 6.07 5.72 -3.38
CA TYR A 14 5.55 6.63 -2.35
C TYR A 14 5.86 6.16 -0.93
N LEU A 15 5.78 4.84 -0.66
CA LEU A 15 5.91 4.29 0.70
C LEU A 15 7.19 3.47 0.91
N ASN A 16 8.25 3.81 0.19
CA ASN A 16 9.55 3.14 0.28
C ASN A 16 10.30 3.52 1.56
N GLN A 17 11.51 2.99 1.75
CA GLN A 17 12.31 3.21 2.98
C GLN A 17 12.60 4.68 3.29
N ASP A 18 12.59 5.54 2.28
CA ASP A 18 12.84 6.97 2.44
C ASP A 18 11.56 7.79 2.66
N GLN A 19 10.38 7.16 2.70
CA GLN A 19 9.09 7.86 2.78
C GLN A 19 9.02 8.85 3.96
N SER A 20 9.59 8.51 5.11
CA SER A 20 9.63 9.39 6.30
C SER A 20 10.48 10.66 6.13
N LEU A 21 11.30 10.74 5.09
CA LEU A 21 12.06 11.94 4.71
C LEU A 21 11.26 12.88 3.81
N VAL A 22 10.24 12.34 3.13
CA VAL A 22 9.42 13.05 2.14
C VAL A 22 8.06 13.45 2.74
N TYR A 23 7.45 12.54 3.50
CA TYR A 23 6.10 12.67 4.01
C TYR A 23 6.07 12.83 5.53
N PRO A 24 5.16 13.68 6.05
CA PRO A 24 4.99 13.86 7.49
C PRO A 24 4.45 12.59 8.18
N ASP A 25 3.68 11.78 7.45
CA ASP A 25 3.20 10.47 7.87
C ASP A 25 2.89 9.58 6.66
N LEU A 26 2.59 8.31 6.94
CA LEU A 26 2.31 7.30 5.92
C LEU A 26 1.13 7.67 5.02
N MET A 27 0.07 8.25 5.59
CA MET A 27 -1.17 8.53 4.86
C MET A 27 -1.01 9.72 3.93
N ALA A 28 -0.12 10.66 4.24
CA ALA A 28 0.24 11.72 3.29
C ALA A 28 0.85 11.15 1.99
N GLY A 29 1.66 10.08 2.06
CA GLY A 29 2.16 9.38 0.88
C GLY A 29 1.07 8.64 0.10
N VAL A 30 0.09 8.04 0.81
CA VAL A 30 -1.10 7.42 0.20
C VAL A 30 -1.97 8.48 -0.51
N ASP A 31 -2.13 9.65 0.09
CA ASP A 31 -2.90 10.76 -0.47
C ASP A 31 -2.27 11.31 -1.75
N ASP A 32 -0.94 11.45 -1.75
CA ASP A 32 -0.20 11.88 -2.94
C ASP A 32 -0.28 10.83 -4.06
N PHE A 33 -0.14 9.53 -3.75
CA PHE A 33 -0.38 8.47 -4.72
C PHE A 33 -1.81 8.53 -5.31
N ALA A 34 -2.83 8.71 -4.47
CA ALA A 34 -4.21 8.78 -4.93
C ALA A 34 -4.47 9.99 -5.85
N ARG A 35 -3.76 11.10 -5.64
CA ARG A 35 -3.85 12.31 -6.46
C ARG A 35 -3.08 12.20 -7.76
N ASP A 36 -1.86 11.67 -7.69
CA ASP A 36 -0.89 11.72 -8.79
C ASP A 36 -1.07 10.52 -9.75
N GLU A 37 -1.58 9.38 -9.25
CA GLU A 37 -1.79 8.14 -10.00
C GLU A 37 -3.25 7.63 -9.95
N PRO A 38 -4.25 8.42 -10.42
CA PRO A 38 -5.68 8.13 -10.21
C PRO A 38 -6.14 6.78 -10.79
N ASP A 39 -5.57 6.35 -11.91
CA ASP A 39 -5.91 5.05 -12.54
C ASP A 39 -5.43 3.86 -11.70
N LEU A 40 -4.21 3.95 -11.14
CA LEU A 40 -3.68 2.93 -10.23
C LEU A 40 -4.38 2.99 -8.87
N ALA A 41 -4.68 4.18 -8.38
CA ALA A 41 -5.41 4.38 -7.14
C ALA A 41 -6.81 3.76 -7.19
N ALA A 42 -7.51 3.84 -8.33
CA ALA A 42 -8.79 3.17 -8.51
C ALA A 42 -8.68 1.64 -8.45
N ALA A 43 -7.54 1.05 -8.85
CA ALA A 43 -7.32 -0.39 -8.83
C ALA A 43 -6.82 -0.92 -7.47
N LEU A 44 -6.09 -0.09 -6.70
CA LEU A 44 -5.40 -0.50 -5.49
C LEU A 44 -6.29 -1.20 -4.44
N PRO A 45 -7.50 -0.71 -4.09
CA PRO A 45 -8.30 -1.35 -3.05
C PRO A 45 -8.67 -2.80 -3.39
N SER A 46 -9.03 -3.08 -4.65
CA SER A 46 -9.34 -4.44 -5.09
C SER A 46 -8.09 -5.34 -5.09
N GLU A 47 -6.94 -4.81 -5.47
CA GLU A 47 -5.68 -5.56 -5.40
C GLU A 47 -5.31 -5.93 -3.96
N ILE A 48 -5.48 -5.00 -3.02
CA ILE A 48 -5.28 -5.27 -1.59
C ILE A 48 -6.27 -6.33 -1.10
N ASP A 49 -7.55 -6.24 -1.47
CA ASP A 49 -8.57 -7.23 -1.10
C ASP A 49 -8.16 -8.63 -1.60
N ASP A 50 -7.66 -8.75 -2.82
CA ASP A 50 -7.17 -10.02 -3.40
C ASP A 50 -5.96 -10.59 -2.64
N VAL A 51 -4.98 -9.73 -2.30
CA VAL A 51 -3.84 -10.12 -1.47
C VAL A 51 -4.31 -10.65 -0.11
N LEU A 52 -5.25 -9.96 0.54
CA LEU A 52 -5.76 -10.37 1.85
C LEU A 52 -6.63 -11.63 1.79
N ALA A 53 -7.37 -11.82 0.69
CA ALA A 53 -8.20 -13.00 0.44
C ALA A 53 -7.39 -14.27 0.13
N SER A 54 -6.13 -14.14 -0.30
CA SER A 54 -5.25 -15.28 -0.61
C SER A 54 -4.78 -16.11 0.61
N HIS A 55 -5.37 -15.89 1.79
CA HIS A 55 -5.07 -16.58 3.05
C HIS A 55 -3.59 -16.51 3.50
N MET A 56 -2.86 -15.46 3.09
CA MET A 56 -1.50 -15.21 3.54
C MET A 56 -1.42 -15.09 5.06
N SER A 57 -0.45 -15.75 5.68
CA SER A 57 -0.15 -15.50 7.09
C SER A 57 0.43 -14.09 7.27
N GLU A 58 0.47 -13.58 8.50
CA GLU A 58 1.21 -12.34 8.78
C GLU A 58 2.69 -12.44 8.41
N ALA A 59 3.31 -13.63 8.54
CA ALA A 59 4.69 -13.84 8.12
C ALA A 59 4.88 -13.70 6.60
N ASP A 60 3.91 -14.19 5.82
CA ASP A 60 3.93 -14.05 4.36
C ASP A 60 3.74 -12.57 3.96
N LEU A 61 2.86 -11.84 4.66
CA LEU A 61 2.71 -10.40 4.44
C LEU A 61 3.99 -9.63 4.79
N VAL A 62 4.68 -9.97 5.89
CA VAL A 62 5.99 -9.38 6.21
C VAL A 62 6.98 -9.62 5.07
N ALA A 63 7.04 -10.84 4.53
CA ALA A 63 7.93 -11.17 3.42
C ALA A 63 7.58 -10.39 2.15
N LEU A 64 6.28 -10.26 1.84
CA LEU A 64 5.80 -9.46 0.73
C LEU A 64 6.18 -7.99 0.90
N MET A 65 5.88 -7.37 2.03
CA MET A 65 6.19 -5.96 2.30
C MET A 65 7.69 -5.68 2.21
N ARG A 66 8.53 -6.60 2.70
CA ARG A 66 9.99 -6.50 2.52
C ARG A 66 10.42 -6.62 1.06
N ARG A 67 9.81 -7.53 0.30
CA ARG A 67 10.09 -7.71 -1.13
C ARG A 67 9.74 -6.44 -1.92
N LEU A 68 8.63 -5.79 -1.55
CA LEU A 68 8.16 -4.55 -2.19
C LEU A 68 8.93 -3.31 -1.73
N GLY A 69 9.76 -3.42 -0.70
CA GLY A 69 10.58 -2.30 -0.21
C GLY A 69 9.85 -1.35 0.74
N ALA A 70 8.80 -1.82 1.42
CA ALA A 70 8.00 -1.00 2.34
C ALA A 70 8.86 -0.33 3.42
N GLY A 71 8.75 1.00 3.52
CA GLY A 71 9.37 1.82 4.56
C GLY A 71 8.49 2.07 5.77
N PHE A 72 7.50 1.22 5.99
CA PHE A 72 6.56 1.34 7.10
C PHE A 72 6.39 0.04 7.87
N MET A 73 6.03 0.21 9.13
CA MET A 73 5.82 -0.88 10.08
C MET A 73 4.34 -1.31 10.10
N PRO A 74 4.07 -2.57 10.46
CA PRO A 74 2.70 -3.03 10.67
C PRO A 74 1.99 -2.16 11.71
N GLY A 75 0.69 -1.97 11.53
CA GLY A 75 -0.17 -1.23 12.46
C GLY A 75 -0.80 -2.14 13.50
N GLU A 76 -1.89 -1.66 14.10
CA GLU A 76 -2.80 -2.52 14.83
C GLU A 76 -3.37 -3.58 13.87
N GLY A 77 -3.43 -4.84 14.30
CA GLY A 77 -3.84 -5.94 13.42
C GLY A 77 -2.79 -6.35 12.37
N GLY A 78 -1.53 -5.91 12.50
CA GLY A 78 -0.44 -6.37 11.66
C GLY A 78 -0.34 -5.66 10.31
N TYR A 79 0.30 -6.30 9.33
CA TYR A 79 0.32 -5.75 7.97
C TYR A 79 -1.04 -5.85 7.30
N ARG A 80 -1.86 -6.81 7.69
CA ARG A 80 -3.25 -6.88 7.25
C ARG A 80 -4.06 -5.68 7.65
N GLY A 81 -4.03 -5.32 8.94
CA GLY A 81 -4.70 -4.10 9.42
C GLY A 81 -4.19 -2.86 8.68
N ARG A 82 -2.88 -2.75 8.49
CA ARG A 82 -2.27 -1.63 7.76
C ARG A 82 -2.72 -1.56 6.30
N LEU A 83 -2.77 -2.68 5.59
CA LEU A 83 -3.20 -2.73 4.19
C LEU A 83 -4.70 -2.39 4.08
N THR A 84 -5.52 -2.85 5.03
CA THR A 84 -6.93 -2.43 5.11
C THR A 84 -7.07 -0.92 5.30
N GLU A 85 -6.32 -0.30 6.20
CA GLU A 85 -6.31 1.16 6.40
C GLU A 85 -5.97 1.92 5.11
N ILE A 86 -4.95 1.45 4.37
CA ILE A 86 -4.54 2.04 3.09
C ILE A 86 -5.67 1.92 2.05
N ALA A 87 -6.26 0.74 1.91
CA ALA A 87 -7.36 0.51 0.97
C ALA A 87 -8.56 1.42 1.28
N ASP A 88 -8.91 1.57 2.56
CA ASP A 88 -10.00 2.45 3.00
C ASP A 88 -9.69 3.93 2.74
N ARG A 89 -8.44 4.35 2.97
CA ARG A 89 -8.02 5.73 2.69
C ARG A 89 -8.13 6.07 1.20
N VAL A 90 -7.70 5.16 0.33
CA VAL A 90 -7.77 5.35 -1.13
C VAL A 90 -9.22 5.34 -1.61
N ARG A 91 -10.06 4.40 -1.14
CA ARG A 91 -11.50 4.40 -1.47
C ARG A 91 -12.16 5.74 -1.14
N ALA A 92 -11.83 6.33 0.00
CA ALA A 92 -12.35 7.63 0.41
C ALA A 92 -11.83 8.80 -0.44
N ALA A 93 -10.67 8.66 -1.07
CA ALA A 93 -10.07 9.68 -1.94
C ALA A 93 -10.53 9.59 -3.40
N THR A 94 -10.96 8.41 -3.86
CA THR A 94 -11.34 8.15 -5.26
C THR A 94 -12.86 8.04 -5.50
N SER A 95 -13.69 8.31 -4.47
CA SER A 95 -15.16 8.27 -4.56
C SER A 95 -15.78 9.55 -5.10
#